data_AF-A0A135U8L9-F1
#
_entry.id   AF-A0A135U8L9-F1
#
_cell.length_a   1.000
_cell.length_b   1.000
_cell.length_c   1.000
_cell.angle_alpha   90.00
_cell.angle_beta   90.00
_cell.angle_gamma   90.00
#
_symmetry.space_group_name_H-M   'P 1'
#
loop_
_entity.id
_entity.type
_entity.pdbx_description
1 polymer ?
#
loop_
_entity_poly.entity_id
_entity_poly.type
_entity_poly.pdbx_seq_one_letter_code
_entity_poly.pdbx_strand_id
1 'polypeptide(L)'
;MVASTELSHFVPVADWPTLEELEQVSLVFDNTTGQAIACVSGFSDQTNERRTWTKFFNAIKNDHGDVKRYETTEELIGKHMNTATPLMMPTSITENGLADAELCKMLKLSDSLYLLFWTETIMPVESVVVVDLREMRPTGRFFCWDPKPQREVGVRSGSYATILEETDSAKALAKPVLSGRL
;
A
#
# COMPACT_ATOMS: atom_id res chain seq x y z
N MET A 1 -8.74 -27.65 10.82
CA MET A 1 -8.07 -26.34 10.73
C MET A 1 -8.64 -25.67 9.50
N VAL A 2 -9.68 -24.87 9.68
CA VAL A 2 -10.49 -24.35 8.57
C VAL A 2 -9.80 -23.10 8.04
N ALA A 3 -9.20 -23.21 6.85
CA ALA A 3 -8.83 -22.06 6.05
C ALA A 3 -10.13 -21.32 5.71
N SER A 4 -10.24 -20.03 6.05
CA SER A 4 -11.39 -19.22 5.66
C SER A 4 -11.41 -19.11 4.13
N THR A 5 -12.58 -19.36 3.57
CA THR A 5 -12.85 -19.67 2.16
C THR A 5 -12.72 -18.49 1.19
N GLU A 6 -12.36 -17.29 1.65
CA GLU A 6 -12.25 -16.10 0.76
C GLU A 6 -10.80 -15.80 0.30
N LEU A 7 -9.77 -16.27 1.03
CA LEU A 7 -8.36 -16.06 0.67
C LEU A 7 -7.82 -17.06 -0.38
N SER A 8 -8.61 -18.04 -0.83
CA SER A 8 -8.21 -18.99 -1.87
C SER A 8 -8.20 -18.39 -3.29
N HIS A 9 -8.65 -17.15 -3.45
CA HIS A 9 -8.84 -16.51 -4.76
C HIS A 9 -7.77 -15.48 -5.13
N PHE A 10 -6.97 -15.05 -4.16
CA PHE A 10 -5.88 -14.10 -4.36
C PHE A 10 -4.55 -14.81 -4.14
N VAL A 11 -3.66 -14.75 -5.13
CA VAL A 11 -2.24 -15.09 -4.93
C VAL A 11 -1.54 -13.78 -4.56
N PRO A 12 -1.22 -13.53 -3.28
CA PRO A 12 -0.52 -12.30 -2.92
C PRO A 12 0.92 -12.40 -3.43
N VAL A 13 1.26 -11.49 -4.36
CA VAL A 13 2.64 -11.10 -4.70
C VAL A 13 3.53 -12.30 -5.03
N ALA A 14 3.51 -12.73 -6.29
CA ALA A 14 4.58 -13.56 -6.79
C ALA A 14 5.73 -12.65 -7.22
N ASP A 15 6.83 -12.70 -6.46
CA ASP A 15 8.07 -11.99 -6.75
C ASP A 15 8.83 -12.72 -7.86
N TRP A 16 9.00 -12.10 -9.02
CA TRP A 16 9.92 -12.57 -10.07
C TRP A 16 11.11 -11.63 -10.17
N PRO A 17 12.36 -12.09 -9.94
CA PRO A 17 13.52 -11.31 -10.33
C PRO A 17 13.62 -11.32 -11.86
N THR A 18 13.54 -10.15 -12.50
CA THR A 18 13.88 -10.00 -13.91
C THR A 18 15.41 -9.99 -14.07
N LEU A 19 15.91 -10.63 -15.11
CA LEU A 19 17.30 -11.13 -15.17
C LEU A 19 18.40 -10.07 -15.33
N GLU A 20 18.09 -8.78 -15.47
CA GLU A 20 19.10 -7.73 -15.69
C GLU A 20 18.79 -6.38 -15.02
N GLU A 21 17.61 -6.22 -14.41
CA GLU A 21 17.16 -5.00 -13.76
C GLU A 21 16.65 -5.32 -12.34
N LEU A 22 17.02 -4.52 -11.34
CA LEU A 22 16.61 -4.65 -9.93
C LEU A 22 15.13 -4.27 -9.77
N GLU A 23 14.25 -5.09 -10.35
CA GLU A 23 12.81 -4.90 -10.34
C GLU A 23 12.10 -5.92 -9.43
N GLN A 24 11.09 -5.43 -8.73
CA GLN A 24 10.17 -6.26 -7.95
C GLN A 24 8.76 -6.16 -8.53
N VAL A 25 8.14 -7.32 -8.76
CA VAL A 25 6.77 -7.41 -9.29
C VAL A 25 5.83 -7.89 -8.19
N SER A 26 4.75 -7.14 -7.96
CA SER A 26 3.60 -7.57 -7.17
C SER A 26 2.40 -7.79 -8.06
N LEU A 27 1.71 -8.92 -7.91
CA LEU A 27 0.45 -9.19 -8.59
C LEU A 27 -0.65 -9.37 -7.55
N VAL A 28 -1.79 -8.74 -7.81
CA VAL A 28 -3.07 -9.05 -7.17
C VAL A 28 -4.00 -9.53 -8.26
N PHE A 29 -4.52 -10.76 -8.13
CA PHE A 29 -5.39 -11.39 -9.10
C PHE A 29 -6.66 -11.87 -8.42
N ASP A 30 -7.82 -11.44 -8.94
CA ASP A 30 -9.12 -11.92 -8.53
C ASP A 30 -9.54 -13.09 -9.43
N ASN A 31 -9.48 -14.31 -8.89
CA ASN A 31 -9.90 -15.52 -9.61
C ASN A 31 -11.37 -15.51 -10.05
N THR A 32 -12.24 -14.73 -9.40
CA THR A 32 -13.69 -14.70 -9.68
C THR A 32 -14.00 -13.83 -10.89
N THR A 33 -13.48 -12.61 -10.89
CA THR A 33 -13.69 -11.64 -11.98
C THR A 33 -12.69 -11.82 -13.11
N GLY A 34 -11.56 -12.49 -12.84
CA GLY A 34 -10.42 -12.57 -13.75
C GLY A 34 -9.63 -11.28 -13.84
N GLN A 35 -9.96 -10.24 -13.05
CA GLN A 35 -9.25 -8.97 -13.05
C GLN A 35 -7.94 -9.08 -12.27
N ALA A 36 -6.91 -8.37 -12.73
CA ALA A 36 -5.61 -8.32 -12.06
C ALA A 36 -5.04 -6.89 -12.07
N ILE A 37 -4.18 -6.62 -11.08
CA ILE A 37 -3.28 -5.47 -11.10
C ILE A 37 -1.86 -5.93 -10.77
N ALA A 38 -0.92 -5.53 -11.61
CA ALA A 38 0.50 -5.72 -11.39
C ALA A 38 1.16 -4.38 -11.03
N CYS A 39 1.98 -4.38 -9.98
CA CYS A 39 2.85 -3.28 -9.60
C CYS A 39 4.29 -3.71 -9.92
N VAL A 40 4.92 -3.05 -10.89
CA VAL A 40 6.34 -3.26 -11.20
C VAL A 40 7.11 -2.11 -10.61
N SER A 41 8.04 -2.44 -9.73
CA SER A 41 8.77 -1.50 -8.89
C SER A 41 10.26 -1.65 -9.15
N GLY A 42 11.01 -0.57 -9.08
CA GLY A 42 12.46 -0.61 -9.23
C GLY A 42 13.11 0.62 -8.62
N PHE A 43 14.40 0.79 -8.88
CA PHE A 43 15.15 1.96 -8.44
C PHE A 43 15.59 2.82 -9.63
N SER A 44 15.70 4.12 -9.40
CA SER A 44 16.31 5.07 -10.32
C SER A 44 17.23 5.99 -9.53
N ASP A 45 18.40 6.27 -10.09
CA ASP A 45 19.30 7.28 -9.55
C ASP A 45 18.88 8.64 -10.12
N GLN A 46 18.32 9.48 -9.25
CA GLN A 46 18.10 10.90 -9.52
C GLN A 46 19.36 11.69 -9.15
N THR A 47 19.45 12.95 -9.56
CA THR A 47 20.67 13.79 -9.55
C THR A 47 21.60 13.62 -8.34
N ASN A 48 21.06 13.41 -7.13
CA ASN A 48 21.85 13.14 -5.92
C ASN A 48 21.32 11.98 -5.05
N GLU A 49 20.32 11.22 -5.49
CA GLU A 49 19.64 10.27 -4.63
C GLU A 49 19.01 9.11 -5.40
N ARG A 50 19.15 7.90 -4.86
CA ARG A 50 18.42 6.72 -5.33
C ARG A 50 16.99 6.77 -4.83
N ARG A 51 16.01 6.63 -5.72
CA ARG A 51 14.58 6.61 -5.39
C ARG A 51 13.87 5.43 -6.03
N THR A 52 12.83 4.96 -5.37
CA THR A 52 11.91 3.95 -5.89
C THR A 52 11.06 4.56 -7.00
N TRP A 53 10.68 3.74 -7.98
CA TRP A 53 9.63 4.04 -8.94
C TRP A 53 8.70 2.85 -9.03
N THR A 54 7.42 3.09 -9.31
CA THR A 54 6.44 2.02 -9.55
C THR A 54 5.48 2.33 -10.69
N LYS A 55 5.30 1.33 -11.55
CA LYS A 55 4.32 1.31 -12.64
C LYS A 55 3.20 0.34 -12.30
N PHE A 56 1.97 0.73 -12.63
CA PHE A 56 0.77 -0.06 -12.38
C PHE A 56 0.18 -0.51 -13.72
N PHE A 57 -0.07 -1.81 -13.85
CA PHE A 57 -0.67 -2.42 -15.03
C PHE A 57 -1.96 -3.12 -14.61
N ASN A 58 -3.07 -2.78 -15.26
CA ASN A 58 -4.33 -3.49 -15.07
C ASN A 58 -4.41 -4.56 -16.15
N ALA A 59 -4.93 -5.72 -15.80
CA ALA A 59 -5.11 -6.83 -16.72
C ALA A 59 -6.43 -7.55 -16.42
N ILE A 60 -6.84 -8.38 -17.38
CA ILE A 60 -7.96 -9.28 -17.22
C ILE A 60 -7.60 -10.60 -17.90
N LYS A 61 -8.08 -11.71 -17.37
CA LYS A 61 -7.95 -13.02 -18.00
C LYS A 61 -8.67 -12.99 -19.36
N ASN A 62 -8.05 -13.56 -20.40
CA ASN A 62 -8.49 -13.45 -21.81
C ASN A 62 -9.99 -13.73 -22.04
N ASP A 63 -10.60 -14.61 -21.25
CA ASP A 63 -12.00 -15.01 -21.41
C ASP A 63 -13.01 -14.17 -20.58
N HIS A 64 -12.55 -13.12 -19.91
CA HIS A 64 -13.34 -12.35 -18.93
C HIS A 64 -13.71 -10.92 -19.39
N GLY A 65 -13.39 -10.57 -20.64
CA GLY A 65 -13.81 -9.30 -21.27
C GLY A 65 -12.72 -8.24 -21.31
N ASP A 66 -13.10 -6.97 -21.21
CA ASP A 66 -12.18 -5.83 -21.34
C ASP A 66 -11.45 -5.49 -20.04
N VAL A 67 -10.20 -5.05 -20.16
CA VAL A 67 -9.39 -4.58 -19.03
C VAL A 67 -10.01 -3.32 -18.43
N LYS A 68 -10.36 -3.38 -17.14
CA LYS A 68 -10.82 -2.22 -16.36
C LYS A 68 -9.73 -1.75 -15.41
N ARG A 69 -9.63 -0.43 -15.23
CA ARG A 69 -8.75 0.17 -14.24
C ARG A 69 -9.44 0.17 -12.87
N TYR A 70 -8.71 -0.23 -11.83
CA TYR A 70 -9.20 -0.04 -10.46
C TYR A 70 -9.33 1.45 -10.12
N GLU A 71 -10.46 1.81 -9.51
CA GLU A 71 -10.75 3.18 -9.13
C GLU A 71 -9.96 3.59 -7.90
N THR A 72 -9.49 4.83 -7.90
CA THR A 72 -8.92 5.44 -6.70
C THR A 72 -10.03 5.73 -5.69
N THR A 73 -9.77 5.47 -4.41
CA THR A 73 -10.75 5.67 -3.34
C THR A 73 -10.16 6.39 -2.14
N GLU A 74 -11.04 7.01 -1.37
CA GLU A 74 -10.76 7.67 -0.08
C GLU A 74 -11.49 6.94 1.07
N GLU A 75 -12.01 5.73 0.85
CA GLU A 75 -12.82 5.01 1.86
C GLU A 75 -12.01 4.52 3.07
N LEU A 76 -10.73 4.20 2.87
CA LEU A 76 -9.84 3.73 3.94
C LEU A 76 -8.79 4.81 4.14
N ILE A 77 -8.86 5.54 5.25
CA ILE A 77 -7.90 6.60 5.51
C ILE A 77 -7.30 6.40 6.90
N GLY A 78 -5.96 6.34 6.97
CA GLY A 78 -5.22 6.66 8.20
C GLY A 78 -5.52 8.11 8.63
N LYS A 79 -4.95 8.60 9.74
CA LYS A 79 -5.24 9.97 10.20
C LYS A 79 -5.01 10.99 9.07
N HIS A 80 -6.10 11.62 8.64
CA HIS A 80 -6.15 12.52 7.48
C HIS A 80 -5.43 13.84 7.80
N MET A 81 -4.37 14.15 7.06
CA MET A 81 -3.91 15.52 6.84
C MET A 81 -3.98 15.82 5.33
N ASN A 82 -5.20 16.08 4.83
CA ASN A 82 -5.56 16.44 3.46
C ASN A 82 -5.29 15.38 2.36
N THR A 83 -5.92 15.57 1.21
CA THR A 83 -6.20 14.70 0.04
C THR A 83 -5.01 14.04 -0.67
N ALA A 84 -3.88 13.87 0.01
CA ALA A 84 -2.68 13.27 -0.52
C ALA A 84 -1.89 12.45 0.50
N THR A 85 -2.26 12.41 1.79
CA THR A 85 -1.29 12.00 2.82
C THR A 85 -1.85 11.06 3.89
N PRO A 86 -1.70 9.74 3.75
CA PRO A 86 -1.76 8.82 4.88
C PRO A 86 -0.57 9.01 5.81
N LEU A 87 -0.89 9.24 7.08
CA LEU A 87 0.04 9.19 8.20
C LEU A 87 0.41 7.72 8.48
N MET A 88 1.71 7.40 8.50
CA MET A 88 2.20 6.15 9.08
C MET A 88 2.43 6.34 10.60
N MET A 89 1.95 5.37 11.40
CA MET A 89 2.36 5.22 12.80
C MET A 89 3.25 3.97 12.91
N PRO A 90 4.48 4.05 13.43
CA PRO A 90 5.29 2.88 13.70
C PRO A 90 4.74 2.13 14.91
N THR A 91 4.61 0.81 14.79
CA THR A 91 4.28 -0.10 15.90
C THR A 91 5.40 -1.11 16.17
N SER A 92 6.58 -0.91 15.58
CA SER A 92 7.76 -1.78 15.76
C SER A 92 8.86 -1.10 16.59
N ILE A 93 9.69 -1.93 17.24
CA ILE A 93 10.73 -1.53 18.20
C ILE A 93 11.81 -0.62 17.56
N THR A 94 12.01 -0.68 16.24
CA THR A 94 13.11 0.00 15.55
C THR A 94 12.82 1.44 15.14
N GLU A 95 11.55 1.80 14.93
CA GLU A 95 11.13 3.14 14.45
C GLU A 95 10.20 3.85 15.44
N ASN A 96 10.13 3.35 16.68
CA ASN A 96 9.27 3.90 17.70
C ASN A 96 9.50 5.41 17.93
N GLY A 97 8.42 6.19 17.83
CA GLY A 97 8.44 7.64 18.00
C GLY A 97 8.74 8.44 16.72
N LEU A 98 9.00 7.77 15.60
CA LEU A 98 9.02 8.42 14.29
C LEU A 98 7.60 8.53 13.73
N ALA A 99 7.33 9.53 12.91
CA ALA A 99 6.08 9.64 12.16
C ALA A 99 6.34 10.54 10.97
N ASP A 100 5.80 10.17 9.83
CA ASP A 100 5.82 11.01 8.63
C ASP A 100 4.51 10.88 7.86
N ALA A 101 4.27 11.84 6.99
CA ALA A 101 3.12 11.89 6.11
C ALA A 101 3.59 11.60 4.68
N GLU A 102 3.10 10.50 4.10
CA GLU A 102 3.53 10.05 2.80
C GLU A 102 2.46 10.18 1.72
N LEU A 103 2.89 10.42 0.48
CA LEU A 103 1.98 10.38 -0.66
C LEU A 103 1.56 8.94 -0.94
N CYS A 104 0.27 8.68 -0.87
CA CYS A 104 -0.27 7.35 -1.11
C CYS A 104 -1.26 7.30 -2.26
N LYS A 105 -1.37 6.11 -2.83
CA LYS A 105 -2.43 5.73 -3.77
C LYS A 105 -3.21 4.59 -3.15
N MET A 106 -4.53 4.74 -3.16
CA MET A 106 -5.43 3.69 -2.72
C MET A 106 -6.37 3.30 -3.84
N LEU A 107 -6.49 2.00 -4.09
CA LEU A 107 -7.35 1.44 -5.12
C LEU A 107 -8.39 0.53 -4.47
N LYS A 108 -9.65 0.68 -4.85
CA LYS A 108 -10.73 -0.21 -4.42
C LYS A 108 -10.68 -1.48 -5.27
N LEU A 109 -10.31 -2.61 -4.66
CA LEU A 109 -10.23 -3.89 -5.36
C LEU A 109 -11.59 -4.58 -5.39
N SER A 110 -12.27 -4.60 -4.25
CA SER A 110 -13.66 -5.04 -4.10
C SER A 110 -14.27 -4.37 -2.87
N ASP A 111 -15.45 -4.82 -2.46
CA ASP A 111 -16.06 -4.33 -1.23
C ASP A 111 -15.23 -4.74 0.00
N SER A 112 -14.83 -3.75 0.81
CA SER A 112 -13.96 -3.93 1.99
C SER A 112 -12.55 -4.50 1.70
N LEU A 113 -12.10 -4.47 0.44
CA LEU A 113 -10.77 -4.92 0.01
C LEU A 113 -10.09 -3.84 -0.83
N TYR A 114 -8.89 -3.45 -0.41
CA TYR A 114 -8.19 -2.30 -0.97
C TYR A 114 -6.73 -2.62 -1.26
N LEU A 115 -6.14 -1.96 -2.25
CA LEU A 115 -4.71 -1.90 -2.45
C LEU A 115 -4.23 -0.52 -2.01
N LEU A 116 -3.45 -0.48 -0.94
CA LEU A 116 -2.72 0.69 -0.48
C LEU A 116 -1.29 0.62 -1.03
N PHE A 117 -0.88 1.70 -1.67
CA PHE A 117 0.48 1.92 -2.14
C PHE A 117 1.01 3.23 -1.59
N TRP A 118 2.27 3.26 -1.18
CA TRP A 118 2.97 4.49 -0.85
C TRP A 118 4.45 4.39 -1.17
N THR A 119 5.06 5.56 -1.31
CA THR A 119 6.51 5.73 -1.34
C THR A 119 6.88 6.70 -0.24
N GLU A 120 7.98 6.42 0.46
CA GLU A 120 8.49 7.32 1.48
C GLU A 120 9.24 8.49 0.85
N THR A 121 9.08 9.65 1.46
CA THR A 121 9.71 10.89 1.01
C THR A 121 11.13 11.00 1.54
N ILE A 122 11.41 10.44 2.72
CA ILE A 122 12.75 10.49 3.33
C ILE A 122 13.61 9.32 2.89
N MET A 123 13.12 8.09 3.00
CA MET A 123 13.87 6.90 2.62
C MET A 123 13.41 6.39 1.23
N PRO A 124 14.29 5.75 0.45
CA PRO A 124 13.92 5.08 -0.80
C PRO A 124 13.19 3.76 -0.50
N VAL A 125 12.03 3.89 0.12
CA VAL A 125 11.14 2.80 0.52
C VAL A 125 9.82 2.99 -0.21
N GLU A 126 9.25 1.90 -0.66
CA GLU A 126 7.86 1.86 -1.08
C GLU A 126 7.18 0.60 -0.56
N SER A 127 5.87 0.57 -0.67
CA SER A 127 5.10 -0.56 -0.19
C SER A 127 3.84 -0.77 -1.01
N VAL A 128 3.52 -2.04 -1.23
CA VAL A 128 2.26 -2.48 -1.84
C VAL A 128 1.58 -3.39 -0.82
N VAL A 129 0.42 -2.97 -0.32
CA VAL A 129 -0.33 -3.66 0.73
C VAL A 129 -1.78 -3.85 0.32
N VAL A 130 -2.25 -5.09 0.34
CA VAL A 130 -3.67 -5.42 0.28
C VAL A 130 -4.24 -5.33 1.69
N VAL A 131 -5.24 -4.48 1.86
CA VAL A 131 -5.96 -4.28 3.12
C VAL A 131 -7.32 -4.94 3.01
N ASP A 132 -7.47 -6.07 3.69
CA ASP A 132 -8.75 -6.74 3.88
C ASP A 132 -9.37 -6.30 5.21
N LEU A 133 -10.45 -5.52 5.15
CA LEU A 133 -11.18 -5.07 6.33
C LEU A 133 -12.21 -6.09 6.83
N ARG A 134 -12.57 -7.11 6.05
CA ARG A 134 -13.47 -8.19 6.51
C ARG A 134 -12.73 -9.11 7.47
N GLU A 135 -11.52 -9.47 7.09
CA GLU A 135 -10.62 -10.32 7.89
C GLU A 135 -9.73 -9.50 8.82
N MET A 136 -9.78 -8.16 8.72
CA MET A 136 -8.91 -7.24 9.46
C MET A 136 -7.43 -7.62 9.33
N ARG A 137 -7.02 -7.89 8.09
CA ARG A 137 -5.73 -8.51 7.78
C ARG A 137 -5.02 -7.83 6.60
N PRO A 138 -4.24 -6.78 6.87
CA PRO A 138 -3.34 -6.22 5.87
C PRO A 138 -2.19 -7.19 5.55
N THR A 139 -1.91 -7.39 4.26
CA THR A 139 -0.79 -8.21 3.77
C THR A 139 -0.14 -7.55 2.58
N GLY A 140 1.18 -7.65 2.45
CA GLY A 140 1.88 -6.96 1.37
C GLY A 140 3.38 -7.10 1.45
N ARG A 141 4.08 -6.09 0.94
CA ARG A 141 5.54 -6.02 0.99
C ARG A 141 6.04 -4.59 1.14
N PHE A 142 7.19 -4.46 1.79
CA PHE A 142 8.07 -3.30 1.66
C PHE A 142 9.15 -3.63 0.63
N PHE A 143 9.50 -2.64 -0.18
CA PHE A 143 10.64 -2.69 -1.08
C PHE A 143 11.49 -1.44 -0.88
N CYS A 144 12.74 -1.64 -0.48
CA CYS A 144 13.60 -0.53 -0.12
C CYS A 144 15.03 -0.73 -0.58
N TRP A 145 15.74 0.40 -0.69
CA TRP A 145 17.18 0.39 -0.86
C TRP A 145 17.85 0.49 0.50
N ASP A 146 18.61 -0.54 0.89
CA ASP A 146 19.47 -0.49 2.07
C ASP A 146 20.79 0.18 1.68
N PRO A 147 21.09 1.40 2.18
CA PRO A 147 22.33 2.09 1.85
C PRO A 147 23.58 1.40 2.42
N LYS A 148 23.42 0.42 3.35
CA LYS A 148 24.51 -0.36 3.96
C LYS A 148 24.02 -1.80 4.20
N PRO A 149 24.06 -2.67 3.17
CA PRO A 149 25.24 -2.85 2.33
C PRO A 149 25.10 -2.40 0.87
N GLN A 150 24.26 -1.40 0.55
CA GLN A 150 23.99 -0.95 -0.84
C GLN A 150 23.32 -2.02 -1.68
N ARG A 151 22.16 -2.48 -1.24
CA ARG A 151 21.36 -3.50 -1.94
C ARG A 151 19.88 -3.24 -1.83
N GLU A 152 19.14 -3.86 -2.73
CA GLU A 152 17.69 -3.97 -2.58
C GLU A 152 17.32 -4.89 -1.42
N VAL A 153 16.23 -4.56 -0.75
CA VAL A 153 15.65 -5.34 0.32
C VAL A 153 14.13 -5.38 0.10
N GLY A 154 13.63 -6.57 -0.17
CA GLY A 154 12.20 -6.88 -0.17
C GLY A 154 11.81 -7.61 1.09
N VAL A 155 10.79 -7.14 1.81
CA VAL A 155 10.28 -7.78 3.02
C VAL A 155 8.78 -7.96 2.92
N ARG A 156 8.31 -9.20 3.08
CA ARG A 156 6.88 -9.48 3.20
C ARG A 156 6.34 -8.94 4.52
N SER A 157 5.23 -8.22 4.45
CA SER A 157 4.55 -7.63 5.58
C SER A 157 3.18 -8.27 5.80
N GLY A 158 2.82 -8.45 7.05
CA GLY A 158 1.50 -8.84 7.44
C GLY A 158 1.23 -8.45 8.89
N SER A 159 0.09 -7.83 9.13
CA SER A 159 -0.37 -7.43 10.46
C SER A 159 -1.84 -7.79 10.70
N TYR A 160 -2.28 -7.65 11.94
CA TYR A 160 -3.70 -7.51 12.24
C TYR A 160 -4.07 -6.03 12.22
N ALA A 161 -5.25 -5.71 11.72
CA ALA A 161 -5.83 -4.38 11.79
C ALA A 161 -6.87 -4.30 12.90
N THR A 162 -7.06 -3.10 13.43
CA THR A 162 -8.20 -2.74 14.28
C THR A 162 -8.61 -1.33 13.89
N ILE A 163 -9.90 -1.12 13.62
CA ILE A 163 -10.44 0.23 13.43
C ILE A 163 -10.53 0.87 14.82
N LEU A 164 -9.82 1.98 15.01
CA LEU A 164 -9.77 2.67 16.30
C LEU A 164 -10.87 3.73 16.41
N GLU A 165 -11.08 4.49 15.34
CA GLU A 165 -12.03 5.59 15.25
C GLU A 165 -12.36 5.85 13.78
N GLU A 166 -13.58 6.32 13.52
CA GLU A 166 -13.97 6.91 12.24
C GLU A 166 -14.15 8.41 12.44
N THR A 167 -13.44 9.22 11.64
CA THR A 167 -13.50 10.68 11.75
C THR A 167 -14.19 11.29 10.53
N ASP A 168 -15.26 12.03 10.78
CA ASP A 168 -15.85 12.93 9.80
C ASP A 168 -14.98 14.20 9.74
N SER A 169 -14.15 14.31 8.70
CA SER A 169 -13.20 15.42 8.51
C SER A 169 -13.91 16.78 8.50
N ALA A 170 -15.10 16.88 7.90
CA ALA A 170 -15.86 18.12 7.86
C ALA A 170 -16.32 18.54 9.25
N LYS A 171 -16.83 17.59 10.05
CA LYS A 171 -17.17 17.85 11.46
C LYS A 171 -15.95 18.12 12.33
N ALA A 172 -14.82 17.46 12.08
CA ALA A 172 -13.59 17.68 12.84
C ALA A 172 -13.04 19.09 12.63
N LEU A 173 -13.03 19.57 11.39
CA LEU A 173 -12.60 20.92 11.03
C LEU A 173 -13.59 22.02 11.47
N ALA A 174 -14.88 21.68 11.61
CA ALA A 174 -15.89 22.60 12.12
C ALA A 174 -15.86 22.80 13.64
N LYS A 175 -15.06 22.02 14.39
CA LYS A 175 -14.90 22.24 15.83
C LYS A 175 -14.18 23.57 16.06
N PRO A 176 -14.71 24.46 16.93
CA PRO A 176 -14.01 25.70 17.26
C PRO A 176 -12.62 25.35 17.81
N VAL A 177 -11.58 26.01 17.30
CA VAL A 177 -10.26 25.95 17.93
C VAL A 177 -10.45 26.47 19.35
N LEU A 178 -10.30 25.58 20.33
CA LEU A 178 -10.31 25.99 21.74
C LEU A 178 -9.20 27.02 21.90
N SER A 179 -9.57 28.27 22.15
CA SER A 179 -8.64 29.34 22.49
C SER A 179 -8.08 29.06 23.89
N GLY A 180 -7.16 28.11 23.99
CA GLY A 180 -6.35 27.90 25.17
C GLY A 180 -5.42 29.10 25.31
N ARG A 181 -5.58 29.86 26.40
CA ARG A 181 -4.68 30.95 26.80
C ARG A 181 -3.25 30.40 26.88
N LEU A 182 -2.33 31.03 26.16
CA LEU A 182 -0.90 31.02 26.47
C LEU A 182 -0.64 31.73 27.81
#